data_AF-A0A9W6LPD6-F1
#
_entry.id   AF-A0A9W6LPD6-F1
#
_cell.length_a   1.000
_cell.length_b   1.000
_cell.length_c   1.000
_cell.angle_alpha   90.00
_cell.angle_beta   90.00
_cell.angle_gamma   90.00
#
_symmetry.space_group_name_H-M   'P 1'
#
loop_
_entity.id
_entity.type
_entity.pdbx_description
1 polymer ?
#
loop_
_entity_poly.entity_id
_entity_poly.type
_entity_poly.pdbx_seq_one_letter_code
_entity_poly.pdbx_strand_id
1 'polypeptide(L)'
;MKRAGLILIIAIVFIFGIFGNMRWKRNFKNFKAETVGLNRVVTVYDYNGGVVRQWEGRILVDGNGERTKITTSDAKTFIIDGGIVIIEEKQ
;
A
#
# COMPACT_ATOMS: atom_id res chain seq x y z
N MET A 1 31.05 12.46 31.96
CA MET A 1 29.81 11.64 31.98
C MET A 1 28.54 12.45 31.69
N LYS A 2 28.26 13.57 32.38
CA LYS A 2 27.03 14.37 32.19
C LYS A 2 26.85 14.95 30.77
N ARG A 3 27.92 15.44 30.14
CA ARG A 3 27.89 15.98 28.75
C ARG A 3 27.74 14.89 27.68
N ALA A 4 28.40 13.75 27.86
CA ALA A 4 28.30 12.60 26.95
C ALA A 4 26.90 11.96 26.98
N GLY A 5 26.29 11.85 28.17
CA GLY A 5 24.90 11.39 28.29
C GLY A 5 23.89 12.35 27.63
N LEU A 6 24.12 13.67 27.75
CA LEU A 6 23.27 14.67 27.09
C LEU A 6 23.36 14.60 25.55
N ILE A 7 24.57 14.42 25.01
CA ILE A 7 24.79 14.26 23.57
C ILE A 7 24.09 12.99 23.04
N LEU A 8 24.15 11.89 23.82
CA LEU A 8 23.46 10.65 23.47
C LEU A 8 21.93 10.83 23.42
N ILE A 9 21.36 11.53 24.40
CA ILE A 9 19.91 11.81 24.44
C ILE A 9 19.48 12.68 23.27
N ILE A 10 20.26 13.72 22.92
CA ILE A 10 19.96 14.59 21.77
C ILE A 10 20.04 13.80 20.46
N ALA A 11 21.03 12.91 20.31
CA ALA A 11 21.15 12.04 19.13
C ALA A 11 19.95 11.10 18.98
N ILE A 12 19.48 10.50 20.08
CA ILE A 12 18.29 9.63 20.08
C ILE A 12 17.04 10.42 19.67
N VAL A 13 16.83 11.62 20.22
CA VAL A 13 15.68 12.48 19.90
C VAL A 13 15.70 12.91 18.42
N PHE A 14 16.88 13.20 17.87
CA PHE A 14 17.03 13.52 16.44
C PHE A 14 16.68 12.33 15.54
N ILE A 15 17.11 11.12 15.92
CA ILE A 15 16.80 9.88 15.20
C ILE A 15 15.27 9.65 15.18
N PHE A 16 14.60 9.77 16.34
CA PHE A 16 13.14 9.61 16.40
C PHE A 16 12.36 10.73 15.70
N GLY A 17 12.89 11.97 15.69
CA GLY A 17 12.28 13.10 14.99
C GLY A 17 12.24 12.93 13.47
N ILE A 18 13.21 12.22 12.89
CA ILE A 18 13.27 11.96 11.44
C ILE A 18 12.28 10.85 11.03
N PHE A 19 12.04 9.85 11.87
CA PHE A 19 11.12 8.75 11.60
C PHE A 19 9.62 9.14 11.67
N GLY A 20 9.29 10.30 12.22
CA GLY A 20 7.91 10.81 12.28
C GLY A 20 7.39 11.41 10.97
N ASN A 21 8.26 11.65 9.98
CA ASN A 21 7.88 12.35 8.76
C ASN A 21 6.95 11.50 7.86
N MET A 22 5.87 12.14 7.37
CA MET A 22 4.85 11.53 6.50
C MET A 22 5.46 10.86 5.24
N ARG A 23 6.60 11.37 4.77
CA ARG A 23 7.39 10.81 3.66
C ARG A 23 7.93 9.41 3.96
N TRP A 24 8.35 9.14 5.20
CA TRP A 24 8.90 7.83 5.58
C TRP A 24 7.80 6.79 5.70
N LYS A 25 6.66 7.16 6.31
CA LYS A 25 5.43 6.34 6.31
C LYS A 25 4.98 5.99 4.88
N ARG A 26 5.04 6.96 3.96
CA ARG A 26 4.69 6.75 2.55
C ARG A 26 5.68 5.82 1.84
N ASN A 27 6.98 6.01 2.04
CA ASN A 27 7.99 5.12 1.45
C ASN A 27 7.87 3.68 1.96
N PHE A 28 7.63 3.49 3.27
CA PHE A 28 7.39 2.17 3.83
C PHE A 28 6.12 1.52 3.27
N LYS A 29 5.05 2.31 3.08
CA LYS A 29 3.82 1.86 2.42
C LYS A 29 4.07 1.41 0.98
N ASN A 30 4.83 2.17 0.20
CA ASN A 30 5.16 1.82 -1.18
C ASN A 30 5.95 0.51 -1.24
N PHE A 31 6.97 0.35 -0.39
CA PHE A 31 7.74 -0.89 -0.29
C PHE A 31 6.87 -2.10 0.07
N LYS A 32 5.97 -1.93 1.05
CA LYS A 32 5.03 -2.99 1.46
C LYS A 32 4.03 -3.33 0.35
N ALA A 33 3.56 -2.33 -0.40
CA ALA A 33 2.67 -2.51 -1.54
C ALA A 33 3.32 -3.31 -2.67
N GLU A 34 4.59 -3.03 -2.98
CA GLU A 34 5.37 -3.73 -4.01
C GLU A 34 5.76 -5.16 -3.60
N THR A 35 6.03 -5.40 -2.31
CA THR A 35 6.57 -6.69 -1.85
C THR A 35 5.51 -7.68 -1.39
N VAL A 36 4.46 -7.20 -0.70
CA VAL A 36 3.49 -8.06 0.00
C VAL A 36 2.04 -7.72 -0.35
N GLY A 37 1.78 -6.57 -0.98
CA GLY A 37 0.44 -6.04 -1.19
C GLY A 37 -0.11 -5.33 0.06
N LEU A 38 -1.22 -4.60 -0.10
CA LEU A 38 -1.88 -3.85 0.99
C LEU A 38 -3.27 -4.41 1.27
N ASN A 39 -3.80 -4.16 2.48
CA ASN A 39 -5.15 -4.57 2.83
C ASN A 39 -6.17 -3.67 2.12
N ARG A 40 -6.86 -4.23 1.13
CA ARG A 40 -7.71 -3.49 0.19
C ARG A 40 -9.00 -4.23 -0.08
N VAL A 41 -10.01 -3.45 -0.42
CA VAL A 41 -11.19 -3.93 -1.13
C VAL A 41 -11.02 -3.51 -2.58
N VAL A 42 -11.09 -4.47 -3.49
CA VAL A 42 -11.04 -4.20 -4.93
C VAL A 42 -12.36 -4.60 -5.53
N THR A 43 -13.02 -3.65 -6.20
CA THR A 43 -14.33 -3.86 -6.83
C THR A 43 -14.22 -3.54 -8.31
N VAL A 44 -14.67 -4.47 -9.14
CA VAL A 44 -14.70 -4.35 -10.60
C VAL A 44 -16.13 -4.09 -11.01
N TYR A 45 -16.32 -3.07 -11.85
CA TYR A 45 -17.61 -2.68 -12.35
C TYR A 45 -17.70 -2.89 -13.86
N ASP A 46 -18.90 -3.22 -14.32
CA ASP A 46 -19.25 -3.14 -15.74
C ASP A 46 -19.51 -1.68 -16.15
N TYR A 47 -19.74 -1.47 -17.46
CA TYR A 47 -20.00 -0.13 -18.01
C TYR A 47 -21.30 0.51 -17.52
N ASN A 48 -22.23 -0.26 -16.95
CA ASN A 48 -23.47 0.23 -16.38
C ASN A 48 -23.36 0.50 -14.87
N GLY A 49 -22.17 0.33 -14.28
CA GLY A 49 -21.94 0.49 -12.84
C GLY A 49 -22.35 -0.73 -12.01
N GLY A 50 -22.65 -1.87 -12.64
CA GLY A 50 -22.92 -3.14 -11.97
C GLY A 50 -21.64 -3.77 -11.42
N VAL A 51 -21.70 -4.35 -10.21
CA VAL A 51 -20.54 -5.06 -9.63
C VAL A 51 -20.35 -6.40 -10.32
N VAL A 52 -19.22 -6.56 -11.00
CA VAL A 52 -18.82 -7.82 -11.66
C VAL A 52 -18.15 -8.74 -10.65
N ARG A 53 -17.26 -8.18 -9.82
CA ARG A 53 -16.49 -8.94 -8.84
C ARG A 53 -15.95 -8.04 -7.75
N GLN A 54 -15.79 -8.62 -6.56
CA GLN A 54 -15.18 -7.95 -5.42
C GLN A 54 -14.21 -8.91 -4.73
N TRP A 55 -13.06 -8.37 -4.30
CA TRP A 55 -12.11 -9.06 -3.44
C TRP A 55 -11.80 -8.21 -2.23
N GLU A 56 -11.55 -8.87 -1.11
CA GLU A 56 -11.10 -8.24 0.12
C GLU A 56 -9.88 -8.99 0.66
N GLY A 57 -8.88 -8.25 1.13
CA GLY A 57 -7.74 -8.80 1.84
C GLY A 57 -6.44 -8.14 1.40
N ARG A 58 -5.33 -8.85 1.58
CA ARG A 58 -4.03 -8.34 1.12
C ARG A 58 -3.89 -8.55 -0.38
N ILE A 59 -3.89 -7.46 -1.13
CA ILE A 59 -3.94 -7.45 -2.58
C ILE A 59 -2.80 -6.59 -3.13
N LEU A 60 -2.06 -7.17 -4.06
CA LEU A 60 -1.09 -6.48 -4.89
C LEU A 60 -1.78 -6.08 -6.20
N VAL A 61 -1.63 -4.82 -6.58
CA VAL A 61 -2.19 -4.29 -7.82
C VAL A 61 -1.06 -3.72 -8.65
N ASP A 62 -1.03 -4.13 -9.92
CA ASP A 62 -0.09 -3.63 -10.93
C ASP A 62 -0.90 -3.18 -12.14
N GLY A 63 -0.82 -1.89 -12.47
CA GLY A 63 -1.58 -1.27 -13.55
C GLY A 63 -0.65 -0.77 -14.64
N ASN A 64 -0.86 -1.22 -15.88
CA ASN A 64 -0.15 -0.70 -17.05
C ASN A 64 -1.16 -0.34 -18.15
N GLY A 65 -1.39 0.96 -18.33
CA GLY A 65 -2.38 1.47 -19.29
C GLY A 65 -3.79 0.99 -18.96
N GLU A 66 -4.42 0.30 -19.91
CA GLU A 66 -5.79 -0.22 -19.80
C GLU A 66 -5.87 -1.59 -19.08
N ARG A 67 -4.73 -2.19 -18.76
CA ARG A 67 -4.64 -3.49 -18.11
C ARG A 67 -4.37 -3.32 -16.62
N THR A 68 -5.24 -3.91 -15.80
CA THR A 68 -5.06 -3.99 -14.34
C THR A 68 -4.86 -5.44 -13.92
N LYS A 69 -3.73 -5.72 -13.28
CA LYS A 69 -3.40 -7.02 -12.70
C LYS A 69 -3.63 -6.96 -11.19
N ILE A 70 -4.41 -7.91 -10.68
CA ILE A 70 -4.75 -8.04 -9.27
C ILE A 70 -4.24 -9.39 -8.80
N THR A 71 -3.31 -9.39 -7.85
CA THR A 71 -2.82 -10.61 -7.21
C THR A 71 -3.31 -10.66 -5.76
N THR A 72 -4.10 -11.67 -5.44
CA THR A 72 -4.65 -11.93 -4.11
C THR A 72 -3.67 -12.71 -3.24
N SER A 73 -3.91 -12.71 -1.93
CA SER A 73 -3.04 -13.38 -0.95
C SER A 73 -2.93 -14.91 -1.12
N ASP A 74 -3.88 -15.54 -1.82
CA ASP A 74 -3.82 -16.97 -2.21
C ASP A 74 -2.99 -17.20 -3.48
N ALA A 75 -2.17 -16.23 -3.88
CA ALA A 75 -1.34 -16.23 -5.09
C ALA A 75 -2.12 -16.35 -6.41
N LYS A 76 -3.45 -16.19 -6.40
CA LYS A 76 -4.23 -16.08 -7.64
C LYS A 76 -4.06 -14.70 -8.24
N THR A 77 -4.02 -14.66 -9.56
CA THR A 77 -3.86 -13.44 -10.33
C THR A 77 -5.03 -13.29 -11.29
N PHE A 78 -5.64 -12.12 -11.28
CA PHE A 78 -6.70 -11.71 -12.19
C PHE A 78 -6.16 -10.58 -13.09
N ILE A 79 -6.45 -10.66 -14.38
CA ILE A 79 -6.11 -9.62 -15.34
C ILE A 79 -7.42 -9.06 -15.86
N ILE A 80 -7.56 -7.74 -15.77
CA ILE A 80 -8.73 -7.00 -16.23
C ILE A 80 -8.25 -6.12 -17.38
N ASP A 81 -8.78 -6.38 -18.57
CA ASP A 81 -8.56 -5.60 -19.78
C ASP A 81 -9.84 -4.81 -20.07
N GLY A 82 -9.79 -3.48 -19.95
CA GLY A 82 -10.89 -2.59 -20.37
C GLY A 82 -12.11 -2.57 -19.43
N GLY A 83 -11.90 -2.39 -18.12
CA GLY A 83 -12.99 -2.24 -17.13
C GLY A 83 -12.71 -1.15 -16.09
N ILE A 84 -13.74 -0.75 -15.34
CA ILE A 84 -13.60 0.22 -14.24
C ILE A 84 -13.25 -0.55 -12.97
N VAL A 85 -12.07 -0.28 -12.41
CA VAL A 85 -11.58 -0.92 -11.19
C VAL A 85 -11.44 0.14 -10.09
N ILE A 86 -12.18 -0.02 -9.01
CA ILE A 86 -12.07 0.83 -7.82
C ILE A 86 -11.32 0.05 -6.74
N ILE A 87 -10.29 0.68 -6.18
CA ILE A 87 -9.41 0.09 -5.17
C ILE A 87 -9.41 0.97 -3.94
N GLU A 88 -9.92 0.43 -2.84
CA GLU A 88 -10.00 1.14 -1.57
C GLU A 88 -9.10 0.45 -0.55
N GLU A 89 -8.26 1.21 0.14
CA GLU A 89 -7.48 0.68 1.26
C GLU A 89 -8.31 0.72 2.55
N LYS A 90 -8.31 -0.38 3.30
CA LYS A 90 -8.88 -0.37 4.66
C LYS A 90 -7.95 0.40 5.59
N GLN A 91 -8.47 1.47 6.18
CA GLN A 91 -7.79 2.27 7.22
C GLN A 91 -7.65 1.49 8.53
#